data_AF-A0A822LGA6-F1
#
_entry.id   AF-A0A822LGA6-F1
#
_cell.length_a   1.000
_cell.length_b   1.000
_cell.length_c   1.000
_cell.angle_alpha   90.00
_cell.angle_beta   90.00
_cell.angle_gamma   90.00
#
_symmetry.space_group_name_H-M   'P 1'
#
loop_
_entity.id
_entity.type
_entity.pdbx_description
1 polymer ?
#
loop_
_entity_poly.entity_id
_entity_poly.type
_entity_poly.pdbx_seq_one_letter_code
_entity_poly.pdbx_strand_id
1 'polypeptide(L)'
;MRNRKLAKSINDAGWSQLRKWIEYFGIKYGRLTIAVNPAYTSQECLNCGRLIQKSLSVRTHVCSCGYVEDRDKMAALNILKKATIGHIGSWSSDLNAWGDLSSILVGSNTCQDNLSQ
;
A
#
# COMPACT_ATOMS: atom_id res chain seq x y z
N MET A 1 17.35 13.51 1.37
CA MET A 1 16.18 13.21 2.25
C MET A 1 15.81 14.45 3.06
N ARG A 2 14.52 14.69 3.31
CA ARG A 2 14.04 15.91 4.00
C ARG A 2 14.25 15.89 5.52
N ASN A 3 14.18 14.72 6.16
CA ASN A 3 14.37 14.60 7.62
C ASN A 3 15.84 14.29 7.96
N ARG A 4 16.60 15.30 8.41
CA ARG A 4 18.03 15.15 8.74
C ARG A 4 18.31 14.14 9.88
N LYS A 5 17.39 14.01 10.84
CA LYS A 5 17.58 13.11 12.00
C LYS A 5 17.40 11.64 11.65
N LEU A 6 16.49 11.34 10.72
CA LEU A 6 16.17 9.96 10.32
C LEU A 6 16.80 9.55 8.99
N ALA A 7 17.38 10.47 8.23
CA ALA A 7 17.89 10.21 6.88
C ALA A 7 18.85 9.00 6.84
N LYS A 8 19.79 8.90 7.78
CA LYS A 8 20.71 7.76 7.85
C LYS A 8 19.97 6.44 8.04
N SER A 9 19.13 6.33 9.08
CA SER A 9 18.37 5.11 9.37
C SER A 9 17.44 4.67 8.22
N ILE A 10 16.85 5.63 7.49
CA ILE A 10 16.00 5.35 6.34
C ILE A 10 16.84 4.83 5.15
N ASN A 11 18.05 5.35 4.98
CA ASN A 11 18.94 4.93 3.91
C ASN A 11 19.49 3.53 4.18
N ASP A 12 19.97 3.32 5.41
CA ASP A 12 20.55 2.06 5.87
C ASP A 12 19.52 0.90 5.80
N ALA A 13 18.21 1.20 5.90
CA ALA A 13 17.15 0.19 5.75
C ALA A 13 16.95 -0.35 4.32
N GLY A 14 17.49 0.29 3.28
CA GLY A 14 17.53 -0.30 1.93
C GLY A 14 16.17 -0.52 1.24
N TRP A 15 15.13 0.25 1.59
CA TRP A 15 13.74 0.04 1.12
C TRP A 15 13.58 -0.02 -0.41
N SER A 16 14.38 0.74 -1.17
CA SER A 16 14.34 0.70 -2.64
C SER A 16 14.84 -0.64 -3.19
N GLN A 17 15.90 -1.19 -2.60
CA GLN A 17 16.46 -2.48 -3.00
C GLN A 17 15.52 -3.63 -2.61
N LEU A 18 14.92 -3.56 -1.41
CA LEU A 18 13.92 -4.53 -0.97
C LEU A 18 12.75 -4.60 -1.96
N ARG A 19 12.19 -3.46 -2.37
CA ARG A 19 11.10 -3.41 -3.34
C ARG A 19 11.47 -4.09 -4.66
N LYS A 20 12.63 -3.77 -5.23
CA LYS A 20 13.12 -4.38 -6.48
C LYS A 20 13.19 -5.90 -6.39
N TRP A 21 13.69 -6.43 -5.28
CA TRP A 21 13.75 -7.88 -5.07
C TRP A 21 12.37 -8.52 -4.93
N ILE A 22 11.44 -7.88 -4.23
CA ILE A 22 10.07 -8.37 -4.12
C ILE A 22 9.40 -8.44 -5.50
N GLU A 23 9.51 -7.38 -6.31
CA GLU A 23 8.96 -7.34 -7.67
C GLU A 23 9.61 -8.41 -8.56
N TYR A 24 10.93 -8.55 -8.51
CA TYR A 24 11.67 -9.58 -9.25
C TYR A 24 11.20 -11.00 -8.89
N PHE A 25 11.09 -11.31 -7.60
CA PHE A 25 10.62 -12.63 -7.15
C PHE A 25 9.13 -12.84 -7.40
N GLY A 26 8.34 -11.78 -7.42
CA GLY A 26 6.96 -11.79 -7.86
C GLY A 26 6.86 -12.35 -9.28
N ILE A 27 7.58 -11.73 -10.23
CA ILE A 27 7.64 -12.18 -11.62
C ILE A 27 8.19 -13.61 -11.72
N LYS A 28 9.33 -13.88 -11.06
CA LYS A 28 10.02 -15.17 -11.14
C LYS A 28 9.13 -16.35 -10.70
N TYR A 29 8.28 -16.16 -9.71
CA TYR A 29 7.44 -17.21 -9.14
C TYR A 29 5.94 -17.07 -9.49
N GLY A 30 5.59 -16.19 -10.44
CA GLY A 30 4.20 -15.96 -10.84
C GLY A 30 3.31 -15.47 -9.69
N ARG A 31 3.85 -14.62 -8.80
CA ARG A 31 3.13 -14.02 -7.68
C ARG A 31 2.86 -12.55 -7.95
N LEU A 32 1.65 -12.11 -7.61
CA LEU A 32 1.25 -10.72 -7.72
C LEU A 32 1.93 -9.87 -6.63
N THR A 33 2.53 -8.75 -7.04
CA THR A 33 3.12 -7.75 -6.15
C THR A 33 2.45 -6.41 -6.40
N ILE A 34 1.71 -5.91 -5.40
CA ILE A 34 0.93 -4.67 -5.50
C ILE A 34 1.57 -3.60 -4.60
N ALA A 35 1.92 -2.46 -5.20
CA ALA A 35 2.35 -1.29 -4.44
C ALA A 35 1.11 -0.51 -3.94
N VAL A 36 1.12 -0.10 -2.68
CA VAL A 36 0.05 0.73 -2.09
C VAL A 36 0.60 2.06 -1.58
N ASN A 37 -0.27 3.06 -1.46
CA ASN A 37 0.09 4.34 -0.85
C ASN A 37 0.38 4.14 0.67
N PRO A 38 1.63 4.40 1.12
CA PRO A 38 2.04 4.15 2.51
C PRO A 38 1.45 5.13 3.53
N ALA A 39 0.86 6.25 3.08
CA ALA A 39 0.33 7.28 3.96
C ALA A 39 -0.74 6.72 4.91
N TYR A 40 -0.68 7.13 6.18
CA TYR A 40 -1.65 6.80 7.23
C TYR A 40 -1.86 5.31 7.56
N THR A 41 -1.08 4.41 6.97
CA THR A 41 -1.23 2.95 7.16
C THR A 41 -1.19 2.52 8.62
N SER A 42 -0.37 3.15 9.47
CA SER A 42 -0.27 2.88 10.92
C SER A 42 -1.10 3.83 11.81
N GLN A 43 -1.78 4.80 11.21
CA GLN A 43 -2.50 5.87 11.91
C GLN A 43 -4.01 5.73 11.84
N GLU A 44 -4.54 5.32 10.68
CA GLU A 44 -5.97 5.12 10.45
C GLU A 44 -6.49 3.89 11.20
N CYS A 45 -7.46 4.09 12.08
CA CYS A 45 -8.11 3.00 12.78
C CYS A 45 -8.95 2.18 11.81
N LEU A 46 -8.71 0.87 11.73
CA LEU A 46 -9.47 -0.01 10.84
C LEU A 46 -10.96 -0.10 11.20
N ASN A 47 -11.29 0.04 12.49
CA ASN A 47 -12.66 -0.05 12.99
C ASN A 47 -13.50 1.21 12.73
N CYS A 48 -12.94 2.41 12.93
CA CYS A 48 -13.70 3.66 12.87
C CYS A 48 -13.16 4.71 11.87
N GLY A 49 -12.07 4.42 11.16
CA GLY A 49 -11.45 5.33 10.17
C GLY A 49 -10.71 6.53 10.75
N ARG A 50 -10.72 6.73 12.08
CA ARG A 50 -10.07 7.90 12.71
C ARG A 50 -8.56 7.83 12.57
N LEU A 51 -7.94 8.95 12.19
CA LEU A 51 -6.49 9.12 12.22
C LEU A 51 -6.00 9.40 13.64
N ILE A 52 -5.05 8.57 14.10
CA ILE A 52 -4.42 8.71 15.41
C ILE A 52 -2.94 8.93 15.17
N GLN A 53 -2.47 10.16 15.42
CA GLN A 53 -1.05 10.48 15.39
C GLN A 53 -0.31 9.74 16.49
N LYS A 54 0.86 9.19 16.15
CA LYS A 54 1.69 8.38 17.03
C LYS A 54 3.15 8.72 16.78
N SER A 55 3.95 8.77 17.83
CA SER A 55 5.40 8.76 17.69
C SER A 55 5.89 7.38 17.22
N LEU A 56 7.14 7.30 16.75
CA LEU A 56 7.74 6.04 16.31
C LEU A 56 7.88 5.00 17.43
N SER A 57 7.95 5.44 18.70
CA SER A 57 8.07 4.58 19.87
C SER A 57 6.76 3.91 20.29
N VAL A 58 5.60 4.41 19.87
CA VAL A 58 4.30 3.80 20.19
C VAL A 58 4.13 2.52 19.39
N ARG A 59 4.01 1.37 20.06
CA ARG A 59 3.88 0.05 19.43
C ARG A 59 2.45 -0.51 19.43
N THR A 60 1.58 0.02 20.27
CA THR A 60 0.16 -0.39 20.34
C THR A 60 -0.73 0.68 19.71
N HIS A 61 -1.62 0.29 18.82
CA HIS A 61 -2.72 1.13 18.35
C HIS A 61 -3.84 1.10 19.38
N VAL A 62 -4.11 2.23 20.02
CA VAL A 62 -5.26 2.42 20.92
C VAL A 62 -6.15 3.49 20.33
N CYS A 63 -7.40 3.14 20.02
CA CYS A 63 -8.39 4.08 19.50
C CYS A 63 -9.47 4.40 20.53
N SER A 64 -9.97 5.63 20.50
CA SER A 64 -11.12 6.05 21.33
C SER A 64 -12.42 5.31 21.00
N CYS A 65 -12.49 4.57 19.87
CA CYS A 65 -13.60 3.68 19.58
C CYS A 65 -13.53 2.33 20.33
N GLY A 66 -12.51 2.11 21.16
CA GLY A 66 -12.30 0.87 21.92
C GLY A 66 -11.42 -0.17 21.20
N TYR A 67 -11.04 0.06 19.94
CA TYR A 67 -10.16 -0.85 19.21
C TYR A 67 -8.71 -0.76 19.70
N VAL A 68 -8.14 -1.90 20.11
CA VAL A 68 -6.76 -2.03 20.58
C VAL A 68 -6.07 -3.18 19.87
N GLU A 69 -4.91 -2.93 19.25
CA GLU A 69 -4.14 -3.94 18.51
C GLU A 69 -2.67 -3.52 18.39
N ASP A 70 -1.76 -4.45 18.05
CA ASP A 70 -0.41 -4.11 17.63
C ASP A 70 -0.41 -3.16 16.41
N ARG A 71 0.45 -2.12 16.44
CA ARG A 71 0.53 -1.09 15.40
C ARG A 71 0.87 -1.68 14.04
N ASP A 72 1.79 -2.63 13.98
CA ASP A 72 2.28 -3.19 12.72
C ASP A 72 1.27 -4.19 12.16
N LYS A 73 0.61 -4.99 13.02
CA LYS A 73 -0.54 -5.82 12.61
C LYS A 73 -1.66 -4.97 12.03
N MET A 74 -2.03 -3.88 12.69
CA MET A 74 -3.03 -2.95 12.18
C MET A 74 -2.57 -2.32 10.85
N ALA A 75 -1.30 -1.94 10.73
CA ALA A 75 -0.76 -1.36 9.50
C ALA A 75 -0.79 -2.36 8.33
N ALA A 76 -0.49 -3.63 8.57
CA ALA A 76 -0.60 -4.70 7.59
C ALA A 76 -2.04 -4.89 7.10
N LEU A 77 -3.02 -4.87 8.01
CA LEU A 77 -4.44 -4.95 7.63
C LEU A 77 -4.90 -3.75 6.79
N ASN A 78 -4.44 -2.54 7.10
CA ASN A 78 -4.70 -1.36 6.29
C ASN A 78 -4.04 -1.45 4.90
N ILE A 79 -2.82 -1.99 4.81
CA ILE A 79 -2.15 -2.26 3.53
C ILE A 79 -2.96 -3.25 2.70
N LEU A 80 -3.44 -4.35 3.30
CA LEU A 80 -4.31 -5.33 2.65
C LEU A 80 -5.60 -4.66 2.14
N LYS A 81 -6.28 -3.91 3.01
CA LYS A 81 -7.50 -3.17 2.63
C LYS A 81 -7.26 -2.28 1.41
N LYS A 82 -6.19 -1.48 1.43
CA LYS A 82 -5.81 -0.60 0.29
C LYS A 82 -5.47 -1.38 -0.98
N ALA A 83 -4.79 -2.52 -0.86
CA ALA A 83 -4.47 -3.38 -1.99
C ALA A 83 -5.73 -4.02 -2.61
N THR A 84 -6.77 -4.27 -1.81
CA THR A 84 -8.01 -4.88 -2.34
C THR A 84 -8.99 -3.88 -2.95
N ILE A 85 -9.12 -2.67 -2.39
CA ILE A 85 -10.15 -1.69 -2.82
C ILE A 85 -10.00 -1.24 -4.28
N GLY A 86 -8.79 -1.29 -4.86
CA GLY A 86 -8.55 -0.95 -6.28
C GLY A 86 -8.55 -2.14 -7.26
N HIS A 87 -8.65 -3.37 -6.75
CA HIS A 87 -8.50 -4.60 -7.56
C HIS A 87 -9.74 -5.52 -7.50
N ILE A 88 -10.80 -5.13 -6.80
CA ILE A 88 -12.09 -5.83 -6.84
C ILE A 88 -12.61 -5.83 -8.29
N GLY A 89 -12.68 -7.02 -8.89
CA GLY A 89 -13.20 -7.22 -10.26
C GLY A 89 -12.14 -7.22 -11.37
N SER A 90 -10.88 -6.92 -11.09
CA SER A 90 -9.79 -6.98 -12.10
C SER A 90 -9.05 -8.33 -12.05
N TRP A 91 -9.82 -9.42 -12.13
CA TRP A 91 -9.26 -10.75 -12.38
C TRP A 91 -9.28 -10.99 -13.88
N SER A 92 -8.31 -10.44 -14.60
CA SER A 92 -8.04 -10.81 -15.99
C SER A 92 -7.02 -11.93 -16.01
N SER A 93 -7.23 -12.96 -16.83
CA SER A 93 -6.21 -13.97 -17.17
C SER A 93 -5.00 -13.36 -17.90
N ASP A 94 -5.17 -12.14 -18.40
CA ASP A 94 -4.19 -11.43 -19.21
C ASP A 94 -3.46 -10.42 -18.32
N LEU A 95 -2.65 -10.92 -17.37
CA LEU A 95 -1.67 -10.09 -16.65
C LEU A 95 -0.56 -9.70 -17.62
N ASN A 96 -0.75 -8.60 -18.36
CA ASN A 96 0.36 -7.97 -19.05
C ASN A 96 1.26 -7.31 -18.00
N ALA A 97 2.37 -7.99 -17.67
CA ALA A 97 3.41 -7.58 -16.73
C ALA A 97 4.26 -6.38 -17.21
N TRP A 98 3.69 -5.52 -18.05
CA TRP A 98 4.27 -4.26 -18.49
C TRP A 98 3.41 -3.17 -17.86
N GLY A 99 3.93 -2.52 -16.82
CA GLY A 99 3.22 -1.54 -16.00
C GLY A 99 2.88 -0.24 -16.74
N ASP A 100 2.07 -0.33 -17.80
CA ASP A 100 1.71 0.82 -18.64
C ASP A 100 0.46 1.57 -18.15
N LEU A 101 -0.20 1.09 -17.09
CA LEU A 101 -1.11 1.94 -16.31
C LEU A 101 -0.81 1.83 -14.81
N SER A 102 -0.01 2.79 -14.33
CA SER A 102 0.09 3.05 -12.91
C SER A 102 -1.28 3.50 -12.39
N SER A 103 -1.88 2.74 -11.47
CA SER A 103 -3.12 3.07 -10.75
C SER A 103 -2.97 4.23 -9.76
N ILE A 104 -2.10 5.21 -10.07
CA ILE A 104 -1.90 6.44 -9.29
C ILE A 104 -3.03 7.47 -9.58
N LEU A 105 -3.82 7.28 -10.63
CA LEU A 105 -5.00 8.11 -10.89
C LEU A 105 -6.21 7.58 -10.10
N VAL A 106 -6.50 8.28 -9.00
CA VAL A 106 -7.85 8.26 -8.41
C VAL A 106 -8.82 8.84 -9.46
N GLY A 107 -9.76 8.02 -9.96
CA GLY A 107 -10.89 8.50 -10.78
C GLY A 107 -10.91 8.11 -12.26
N SER A 108 -10.17 7.10 -12.71
CA SER A 108 -10.36 6.56 -14.07
C SER A 108 -11.62 5.70 -14.14
N ASN A 109 -12.75 6.34 -14.43
CA ASN A 109 -13.96 5.64 -14.84
C ASN A 109 -13.65 5.01 -16.21
N THR A 110 -13.55 3.69 -16.28
CA THR A 110 -13.55 2.95 -17.55
C THR A 110 -14.95 3.04 -18.15
N CYS A 111 -15.26 4.13 -18.83
CA CYS A 111 -16.30 4.16 -19.84
C CYS A 111 -15.64 3.83 -21.17
N GLN A 112 -16.00 2.66 -21.72
CA GLN A 112 -15.78 2.34 -23.11
C GLN A 112 -16.41 3.44 -23.95
N ASP A 113 -15.66 3.99 -24.91
CA ASP A 113 -16.24 4.59 -26.09
C ASP A 113 -15.37 4.24 -27.31
N ASN A 114 -15.79 3.16 -27.96
CA ASN A 114 -15.93 2.99 -29.40
C ASN A 114 -14.76 3.44 -30.30
N LEU A 115 -13.94 2.46 -30.74
CA LEU A 115 -13.40 2.51 -32.09
C LEU A 115 -14.58 2.35 -33.07
N SER A 116 -14.99 3.44 -33.71
CA SER A 116 -15.75 3.42 -34.94
C SER A 116 -14.83 3.06 -36.11
N GLN A 117 -15.40 2.30 -37.04
CA GLN A 117 -14.91 1.97 -38.38
C GLN A 117 -14.35 3.16 -39.15
#